data_AF-A0A5N6F9X5-F1
#
_entry.id   AF-A0A5N6F9X5-F1
#
_cell.length_a   1.000
_cell.length_b   1.000
_cell.length_c   1.000
_cell.angle_alpha   90.00
_cell.angle_beta   90.00
_cell.angle_gamma   90.00
#
_symmetry.space_group_name_H-M   'P 1'
#
loop_
_entity.id
_entity.type
_entity.pdbx_description
1 polymer ?
#
loop_
_entity_poly.entity_id
_entity_poly.type
_entity_poly.pdbx_seq_one_letter_code
_entity_poly.pdbx_strand_id
1 'polypeptide(L)'
;MPPSVERPDNPGASSHKDAAGAAPKTDYPSAPPVMVIRDLASDVGVKSPDASSNESVLDGLISADLGINLMTIFLEHYGRWVLFDPESDPKALLGKVNRSPLLFSACCLIAVRHTTESLATTLAPRLYQSARSLISTALLVSPQPIEFFQAAIVLSLWSTTVGQVPLSIDSWLLSGFALQHCQSSPLFDAVNTANPHAQLTKTTLDNWCIWNHLCLSHLQYCVGTSRKSMIHASQIPKCRAIVGSDHATNYELRMSTGLEERVAIHPRYGLPQINISHPLTQPEQPRAQFLLMGFHFAHLLLYDQCLKCKTARARESVISEMIRHSTAIIRLAMDTADDRTRHLTDHIYHMITFAAIIICRLLNAYEQQLSQIYHLDELDSLILSLVNWMQTIGLPCHAAHTLGHVIGKVHQKLRPAVVTQPLATEQSEVFFGHDLASYFPEFLGVETTEDGNWDLMPSWGFSSPP
;
A
#
# COMPACT_ATOMS: atom_id res chain seq x y z
N MET A 1 -46.91 65.62 -55.35
CA MET A 1 -47.42 65.35 -54.00
C MET A 1 -46.23 65.35 -53.04
N PRO A 2 -46.06 66.42 -52.25
CA PRO A 2 -45.13 66.55 -51.12
C PRO A 2 -45.81 66.01 -49.83
N PRO A 3 -45.30 66.23 -48.59
CA PRO A 3 -43.94 66.29 -48.02
C PRO A 3 -43.81 65.24 -46.85
N SER A 4 -42.70 65.07 -46.12
CA SER A 4 -42.34 65.79 -44.87
C SER A 4 -41.28 64.93 -44.12
N VAL A 5 -40.07 65.41 -43.76
CA VAL A 5 -39.73 66.22 -42.54
C VAL A 5 -39.74 65.29 -41.29
N GLU A 6 -38.75 65.13 -40.40
CA GLU A 6 -37.81 66.05 -39.75
C GLU A 6 -36.77 65.24 -38.91
N ARG A 7 -35.56 65.79 -38.68
CA ARG A 7 -34.69 65.54 -37.49
C ARG A 7 -35.36 66.15 -36.22
N PRO A 8 -34.83 66.15 -34.98
CA PRO A 8 -33.58 65.62 -34.38
C PRO A 8 -33.90 64.83 -33.07
N ASP A 9 -32.99 64.29 -32.28
CA ASP A 9 -32.38 65.01 -31.16
C ASP A 9 -31.30 64.15 -30.51
N ASN A 10 -30.10 64.73 -30.45
CA ASN A 10 -29.11 64.45 -29.44
C ASN A 10 -28.95 65.77 -28.67
N PRO A 11 -28.98 65.75 -27.32
CA PRO A 11 -27.89 66.47 -26.66
C PRO A 11 -27.40 65.79 -25.36
N GLY A 12 -26.10 65.96 -25.10
CA GLY A 12 -25.51 65.86 -23.77
C GLY A 12 -24.70 64.59 -23.53
N ALA A 13 -23.56 64.40 -24.19
CA ALA A 13 -22.26 64.85 -23.71
C ALA A 13 -21.73 64.09 -22.48
N SER A 14 -20.74 63.23 -22.71
CA SER A 14 -19.38 63.52 -22.22
C SER A 14 -18.37 62.53 -22.79
N SER A 15 -17.36 63.14 -23.40
CA SER A 15 -16.03 62.60 -23.63
C SER A 15 -15.49 61.92 -22.37
N HIS A 16 -14.97 60.70 -22.48
CA HIS A 16 -13.52 60.48 -22.42
C HIS A 16 -13.19 59.04 -22.81
N LYS A 17 -12.25 58.93 -23.77
CA LYS A 17 -11.49 57.73 -24.04
C LYS A 17 -10.74 57.34 -22.77
N ASP A 18 -10.93 56.12 -22.31
CA ASP A 18 -9.85 55.36 -21.68
C ASP A 18 -9.68 54.03 -22.42
N ALA A 19 -8.50 53.92 -23.02
CA ALA A 19 -8.01 52.71 -23.64
C ALA A 19 -7.65 51.72 -22.53
N ALA A 20 -8.58 50.83 -22.19
CA ALA A 20 -8.25 49.62 -21.46
C ALA A 20 -7.97 48.52 -22.48
N GLY A 21 -6.69 48.14 -22.59
CA GLY A 21 -6.21 47.10 -23.49
C GLY A 21 -6.99 45.81 -23.31
N ALA A 22 -7.38 45.21 -24.43
CA ALA A 22 -7.90 43.86 -24.46
C ALA A 22 -6.83 42.91 -23.91
N ALA A 23 -6.99 42.47 -22.66
CA ALA A 23 -6.24 41.36 -22.12
C ALA A 23 -6.54 40.10 -22.97
N PRO A 24 -5.53 39.24 -23.22
CA PRO A 24 -5.76 38.01 -23.95
C PRO A 24 -6.78 37.17 -23.19
N LYS A 25 -7.83 36.70 -23.88
CA LYS A 25 -8.75 35.69 -23.34
C LYS A 25 -7.91 34.48 -22.95
N THR A 26 -7.65 34.34 -21.66
CA THR A 26 -7.10 33.12 -21.08
C THR A 26 -8.16 32.04 -21.24
N ASP A 27 -7.87 31.03 -22.05
CA ASP A 27 -8.63 29.78 -22.13
C ASP A 27 -8.52 29.03 -20.78
N TYR A 28 -9.21 29.54 -19.75
CA TYR A 28 -9.45 28.76 -18.55
C TYR A 28 -10.62 27.81 -18.83
N PRO A 29 -10.49 26.50 -18.57
CA PRO A 29 -11.62 25.59 -18.67
C PRO A 29 -12.74 26.10 -17.75
N SER A 30 -13.97 26.13 -18.28
CA SER A 30 -15.16 26.56 -17.53
C SER A 30 -15.25 25.78 -16.22
N ALA A 31 -15.28 26.48 -15.08
CA ALA A 31 -15.41 25.86 -13.77
C ALA A 31 -16.70 25.01 -13.71
N PRO A 32 -16.67 23.81 -13.09
CA PRO A 32 -17.83 22.96 -12.99
C PRO A 32 -19.00 23.65 -12.30
N PRO A 33 -20.27 23.40 -12.71
CA PRO A 33 -21.43 24.15 -12.22
C PRO A 33 -21.56 24.23 -10.70
N VAL A 34 -21.29 23.13 -9.99
CA VAL A 34 -21.40 23.08 -8.52
C VAL A 34 -20.29 23.89 -7.83
N MET A 35 -19.09 23.96 -8.43
CA MET A 35 -17.99 24.78 -7.89
C MET A 35 -18.29 26.27 -8.03
N VAL A 36 -18.82 26.67 -9.19
CA VAL A 36 -19.29 28.06 -9.42
C VAL A 36 -20.35 28.45 -8.40
N ILE A 37 -21.33 27.56 -8.13
CA ILE A 37 -22.37 27.80 -7.12
C ILE A 37 -21.77 27.92 -5.72
N ARG A 38 -20.80 27.07 -5.36
CA ARG A 38 -20.14 27.10 -4.04
C ARG A 38 -19.32 28.37 -3.84
N ASP A 39 -18.59 28.79 -4.86
CA ASP A 39 -17.77 30.00 -4.81
C ASP A 39 -18.68 31.24 -4.70
N LEU A 40 -19.75 31.29 -5.49
CA LEU A 40 -20.80 32.33 -5.36
C LEU A 40 -21.47 32.31 -3.98
N ALA A 41 -21.76 31.15 -3.41
CA ALA A 41 -22.36 31.05 -2.07
C ALA A 41 -21.38 31.54 -0.98
N SER A 42 -20.09 31.27 -1.15
CA SER A 42 -19.03 31.75 -0.25
C SER A 42 -18.86 33.27 -0.36
N ASP A 43 -18.89 33.82 -1.58
CA ASP A 43 -18.84 35.26 -1.86
C ASP A 43 -20.06 36.01 -1.29
N VAL A 44 -21.22 35.34 -1.25
CA VAL A 44 -22.46 35.86 -0.64
C VAL A 44 -22.49 35.64 0.89
N GLY A 45 -21.41 35.09 1.46
CA GLY A 45 -21.20 35.00 2.91
C GLY A 45 -21.84 33.78 3.59
N VAL A 46 -22.24 32.76 2.83
CA VAL A 46 -22.69 31.47 3.39
C VAL A 46 -21.48 30.73 3.94
N LYS A 47 -21.30 30.73 5.27
CA LYS A 47 -20.22 30.01 5.95
C LYS A 47 -20.63 28.57 6.26
N SER A 48 -19.70 27.63 6.07
CA SER A 48 -19.86 26.25 6.52
C SER A 48 -19.94 26.17 8.06
N PRO A 49 -20.86 25.39 8.63
CA PRO A 49 -21.01 25.25 10.09
C PRO A 49 -19.81 24.60 10.80
N ASP A 50 -18.92 23.92 10.08
CA ASP A 50 -17.87 23.06 10.68
C ASP A 50 -16.52 23.74 10.95
N ALA A 51 -16.46 25.08 10.95
CA ALA A 51 -15.20 25.81 11.14
C ALA A 51 -14.71 25.90 12.60
N SER A 52 -15.44 25.33 13.57
CA SER A 52 -15.08 25.40 14.99
C SER A 52 -14.79 24.01 15.57
N SER A 53 -13.59 23.88 16.14
CA SER A 53 -13.08 22.79 16.99
C SER A 53 -12.57 21.52 16.29
N ASN A 54 -11.43 21.63 15.60
CA ASN A 54 -10.45 20.54 15.65
C ASN A 54 -9.47 20.89 16.77
N GLU A 55 -9.83 20.62 18.03
CA GLU A 55 -8.78 20.42 19.04
C GLU A 55 -7.85 19.34 18.48
N SER A 56 -6.56 19.64 18.38
CA SER A 56 -5.59 18.69 17.86
C SER A 56 -5.62 17.48 18.79
N VAL A 57 -6.17 16.37 18.28
CA VAL A 57 -6.23 15.06 18.98
C VAL A 57 -4.83 14.59 19.42
N LEU A 58 -3.78 15.23 18.92
CA LEU A 58 -2.37 14.95 19.16
C LEU A 58 -1.73 15.89 20.18
N ASP A 59 -2.41 16.96 20.60
CA ASP A 59 -1.86 17.95 21.55
C ASP A 59 -1.59 17.29 22.91
N GLY A 60 -0.34 17.40 23.37
CA GLY A 60 0.12 16.80 24.63
C GLY A 60 0.35 15.29 24.58
N LEU A 61 0.10 14.62 23.45
CA LEU A 61 0.33 13.18 23.32
C LEU A 61 1.82 12.84 23.19
N ILE A 62 2.58 13.70 22.50
CA ILE A 62 4.00 13.51 22.20
C ILE A 62 4.76 14.76 22.64
N SER A 63 5.77 14.60 23.50
CA SER A 63 6.69 15.69 23.86
C SER A 63 7.57 16.07 22.67
N ALA A 64 8.11 17.30 22.66
CA ALA A 64 8.96 17.76 21.57
C ALA A 64 10.17 16.84 21.34
N ASP A 65 10.84 16.41 22.41
CA ASP A 65 12.00 15.51 22.33
C ASP A 65 11.62 14.13 21.78
N LEU A 66 10.48 13.59 22.22
CA LEU A 66 9.98 12.32 21.69
C LEU A 66 9.61 12.46 20.21
N GLY A 67 8.98 13.58 19.81
CA GLY A 67 8.66 13.87 18.43
C GLY A 67 9.90 13.89 17.53
N ILE A 68 10.99 14.50 17.99
CA ILE A 68 12.27 14.53 17.26
C ILE A 68 12.84 13.12 17.12
N ASN A 69 12.83 12.33 18.19
CA ASN A 69 13.31 10.94 18.16
C ASN A 69 12.50 10.09 17.18
N LEU A 70 11.16 10.19 17.20
CA LEU A 70 10.28 9.47 16.28
C LEU A 70 10.50 9.91 14.82
N MET A 71 10.67 11.21 14.56
CA MET A 71 10.99 11.69 13.21
C MET A 71 12.36 11.25 12.73
N THR A 72 13.34 11.10 13.63
CA THR A 72 14.67 10.58 13.28
C THR A 72 14.56 9.14 12.80
N ILE A 73 13.88 8.27 13.58
CA ILE A 73 13.60 6.88 13.20
C ILE A 73 12.82 6.82 11.89
N PHE A 74 11.79 7.67 11.73
CA PHE A 74 10.99 7.72 10.51
C PHE A 74 11.83 8.06 9.29
N LEU A 75 12.62 9.14 9.39
CA LEU A 75 13.42 9.63 8.28
C LEU A 75 14.46 8.61 7.83
N GLU A 76 15.13 7.97 8.79
CA GLU A 76 16.20 6.99 8.52
C GLU A 76 15.69 5.75 7.75
N HIS A 77 14.47 5.29 8.07
CA HIS A 77 13.99 3.99 7.59
C HIS A 77 12.83 4.07 6.59
N TYR A 78 12.03 5.13 6.64
CA TYR A 78 10.75 5.23 5.92
C TYR A 78 10.63 6.49 5.06
N GLY A 79 11.40 7.54 5.34
CA GLY A 79 11.28 8.85 4.69
C GLY A 79 11.28 8.80 3.16
N ARG A 80 12.10 7.91 2.57
CA ARG A 80 12.20 7.75 1.11
C ARG A 80 10.91 7.29 0.44
N TRP A 81 10.05 6.52 1.12
CA TRP A 81 8.74 6.11 0.58
C TRP A 81 7.80 7.29 0.37
N VAL A 82 8.01 8.38 1.09
CA VAL A 82 7.22 9.62 1.00
C VAL A 82 8.05 10.80 0.50
N LEU A 83 9.20 10.51 -0.12
CA LEU A 83 10.09 11.50 -0.77
C LEU A 83 10.71 12.52 0.18
N PHE A 84 10.87 12.17 1.46
CA PHE A 84 11.73 12.95 2.34
C PHE A 84 13.20 12.67 2.01
N ASP A 85 13.97 13.75 1.94
CA ASP A 85 15.42 13.70 1.77
C ASP A 85 16.06 13.13 3.04
N PRO A 86 16.76 11.98 2.97
CA PRO A 86 17.42 11.36 4.11
C PRO A 86 18.38 12.28 4.87
N GLU A 87 18.94 13.29 4.20
CA GLU A 87 19.88 14.25 4.79
C GLU A 87 19.17 15.43 5.48
N SER A 88 17.83 15.44 5.50
CA SER A 88 17.05 16.48 6.18
C SER A 88 17.27 16.47 7.69
N ASP A 89 17.37 17.64 8.30
CA ASP A 89 17.35 17.75 9.76
C ASP A 89 15.99 17.28 10.35
N PRO A 90 15.98 16.30 11.28
CA PRO A 90 14.74 15.79 11.87
C PRO A 90 13.91 16.87 12.58
N LYS A 91 14.53 17.90 13.17
CA LYS A 91 13.80 18.99 13.83
C LYS A 91 13.08 19.88 12.82
N ALA A 92 13.76 20.24 11.73
CA ALA A 92 13.15 20.96 10.62
C ALA A 92 12.03 20.15 9.95
N LEU A 93 12.23 18.83 9.79
CA LEU A 93 11.20 17.93 9.25
C LEU A 93 9.98 17.86 10.18
N LEU A 94 10.19 17.71 11.49
CA LEU A 94 9.11 17.74 12.49
C LEU A 94 8.27 19.02 12.37
N GLY A 95 8.92 20.19 12.24
CA GLY A 95 8.23 21.47 12.05
C GLY A 95 7.37 21.55 10.78
N LYS A 96 7.74 20.83 9.71
CA LYS A 96 6.94 20.71 8.48
C LYS A 96 5.79 19.72 8.66
N VAL A 97 6.11 18.52 9.14
CA VAL A 97 5.17 17.41 9.31
C VAL A 97 4.07 17.75 10.33
N ASN A 98 4.39 18.47 11.40
CA ASN A 98 3.41 18.93 12.41
C ASN A 98 2.30 19.82 11.84
N ARG A 99 2.47 20.40 10.64
CA ARG A 99 1.41 21.16 9.96
C ARG A 99 0.31 20.28 9.41
N SER A 100 0.57 18.98 9.25
CA SER A 100 -0.39 17.96 8.86
C SER A 100 -0.54 16.94 9.98
N PRO A 101 -1.58 17.05 10.83
CA PRO A 101 -1.80 16.11 11.93
C PRO A 101 -1.87 14.65 11.46
N LEU A 102 -2.44 14.40 10.27
CA LEU A 102 -2.55 13.05 9.73
C LEU A 102 -1.18 12.48 9.35
N LEU A 103 -0.35 13.26 8.66
CA LEU A 103 1.01 12.81 8.30
C LEU A 103 1.87 12.64 9.54
N PHE A 104 1.79 13.57 10.50
CA PHE A 104 2.49 13.45 11.77
C PHE A 104 2.10 12.19 12.53
N SER A 105 0.80 11.91 12.63
CA SER A 105 0.30 10.69 13.27
C SER A 105 0.81 9.43 12.56
N ALA A 106 0.73 9.38 11.22
CA ALA A 106 1.23 8.26 10.42
C ALA A 106 2.72 8.00 10.62
N CYS A 107 3.56 9.05 10.54
CA CYS A 107 5.00 8.96 10.74
C CYS A 107 5.36 8.48 12.16
N CYS A 108 4.69 9.01 13.19
CA CYS A 108 4.88 8.59 14.57
C CYS A 108 4.42 7.14 14.81
N LEU A 109 3.31 6.74 14.20
CA LEU A 109 2.71 5.41 14.38
C LEU A 109 3.63 4.30 13.83
N ILE A 110 4.28 4.53 12.69
CA ILE A 110 5.28 3.58 12.18
C ILE A 110 6.59 3.65 12.98
N ALA A 111 7.04 4.84 13.38
CA ALA A 111 8.29 4.99 14.13
C ALA A 111 8.22 4.36 15.54
N VAL A 112 7.07 4.46 16.22
CA VAL A 112 6.94 4.00 17.62
C VAL A 112 7.18 2.50 17.77
N ARG A 113 6.98 1.69 16.71
CA ARG A 113 7.27 0.24 16.72
C ARG A 113 8.76 -0.08 16.87
N HIS A 114 9.63 0.91 16.72
CA HIS A 114 11.09 0.79 16.88
C HIS A 114 11.59 1.37 18.20
N THR A 115 10.68 1.77 19.09
CA THR A 115 11.02 2.27 20.41
C THR A 115 10.97 1.15 21.46
N THR A 116 10.74 1.48 22.73
CA THR A 116 10.55 0.48 23.79
C THR A 116 9.14 -0.10 23.73
N GLU A 117 8.98 -1.35 24.16
CA GLU A 117 7.67 -2.01 24.21
C GLU A 117 6.64 -1.23 25.04
N SER A 118 7.05 -0.72 26.20
CA SER A 118 6.20 0.11 27.07
C SER A 118 5.66 1.35 26.36
N LEU A 119 6.51 2.04 25.59
CA LEU A 119 6.10 3.23 24.85
C LEU A 119 5.18 2.86 23.68
N ALA A 120 5.55 1.83 22.91
CA ALA A 120 4.76 1.36 21.78
C ALA A 120 3.32 0.96 22.19
N THR A 121 3.19 0.18 23.27
CA THR A 121 1.89 -0.27 23.79
C THR A 121 1.01 0.88 24.28
N THR A 122 1.61 1.96 24.78
CA THR A 122 0.86 3.11 25.31
C THR A 122 0.47 4.10 24.20
N LEU A 123 1.39 4.38 23.27
CA LEU A 123 1.27 5.47 22.32
C LEU A 123 0.62 5.03 20.99
N ALA A 124 0.90 3.84 20.49
CA ALA A 124 0.40 3.39 19.20
C ALA A 124 -1.14 3.34 19.10
N PRO A 125 -1.89 2.84 20.10
CA PRO A 125 -3.36 2.83 20.03
C PRO A 125 -3.96 4.23 19.92
N ARG A 126 -3.36 5.22 20.59
CA ARG A 126 -3.80 6.62 20.58
C ARG A 126 -3.50 7.29 19.24
N LEU A 127 -2.29 7.07 18.72
CA LEU A 127 -1.90 7.55 17.39
C LEU A 127 -2.80 6.95 16.30
N TYR A 128 -3.07 5.65 16.38
CA TYR A 128 -3.95 4.97 15.45
C TYR A 128 -5.37 5.56 15.48
N GLN A 129 -5.95 5.75 16.67
CA GLN A 129 -7.27 6.34 16.80
C GLN A 129 -7.32 7.76 16.22
N SER A 130 -6.26 8.54 16.45
CA SER A 130 -6.11 9.87 15.85
C SER A 130 -6.04 9.79 14.32
N ALA A 131 -5.19 8.92 13.77
CA ALA A 131 -5.06 8.73 12.32
C ALA A 131 -6.39 8.30 11.69
N ARG A 132 -7.12 7.36 12.32
CA ARG A 132 -8.44 6.92 11.85
C ARG A 132 -9.44 8.07 11.83
N SER A 133 -9.52 8.86 12.90
CA SER A 133 -10.40 10.03 12.97
C SER A 133 -10.06 11.06 11.89
N LEU A 134 -8.78 11.36 11.72
CA LEU A 134 -8.29 12.32 10.73
C LEU A 134 -8.55 11.85 9.29
N ILE A 135 -8.38 10.55 9.02
CA ILE A 135 -8.77 9.96 7.72
C ILE A 135 -10.26 10.15 7.51
N SER A 136 -11.12 9.78 8.47
CA SER A 136 -12.57 9.89 8.34
C SER A 136 -13.01 11.31 7.97
N THR A 137 -12.40 12.33 8.57
CA THR A 137 -12.66 13.74 8.20
C THR A 137 -12.10 14.07 6.82
N ALA A 138 -10.87 13.64 6.51
CA ALA A 138 -10.25 13.86 5.21
C ALA A 138 -11.08 13.24 4.07
N LEU A 139 -11.76 12.11 4.28
CA LEU A 139 -12.60 11.47 3.26
C LEU A 139 -13.70 12.40 2.70
N LEU A 140 -14.09 13.43 3.45
CA LEU A 140 -15.15 14.36 3.08
C LEU A 140 -14.62 15.67 2.44
N VAL A 141 -13.29 15.79 2.30
CA VAL A 141 -12.64 17.01 1.83
C VAL A 141 -11.95 16.77 0.49
N SER A 142 -12.12 17.70 -0.46
CA SER A 142 -11.41 17.72 -1.73
C SER A 142 -11.14 19.19 -2.16
N PRO A 143 -9.96 19.52 -2.70
CA PRO A 143 -8.81 18.65 -2.98
C PRO A 143 -8.02 18.28 -1.70
N GLN A 144 -7.22 17.21 -1.79
CA GLN A 144 -6.32 16.78 -0.73
C GLN A 144 -4.90 17.35 -0.92
N PRO A 145 -4.21 17.76 0.16
CA PRO A 145 -2.82 18.24 0.08
C PRO A 145 -1.84 17.08 -0.10
N ILE A 146 -0.57 17.36 -0.44
CA ILE A 146 0.43 16.31 -0.70
C ILE A 146 0.65 15.40 0.52
N GLU A 147 0.57 15.99 1.71
CA GLU A 147 0.75 15.32 3.00
C GLU A 147 -0.29 14.22 3.25
N PHE A 148 -1.50 14.38 2.70
CA PHE A 148 -2.52 13.33 2.76
C PHE A 148 -2.08 12.07 2.00
N PHE A 149 -1.54 12.24 0.78
CA PHE A 149 -1.07 11.10 -0.02
C PHE A 149 0.15 10.43 0.61
N GLN A 150 1.06 11.21 1.19
CA GLN A 150 2.20 10.69 1.95
C GLN A 150 1.73 9.86 3.16
N ALA A 151 0.76 10.37 3.93
CA ALA A 151 0.21 9.65 5.06
C ALA A 151 -0.53 8.38 4.63
N ALA A 152 -1.29 8.44 3.53
CA ALA A 152 -1.99 7.29 2.96
C ALA A 152 -1.03 6.18 2.53
N ILE A 153 0.13 6.52 1.94
CA ILE A 153 1.20 5.56 1.63
C ILE A 153 1.69 4.87 2.90
N VAL A 154 2.04 5.64 3.95
CA VAL A 154 2.57 5.08 5.20
C VAL A 154 1.55 4.14 5.85
N LEU A 155 0.30 4.59 6.00
CA LEU A 155 -0.75 3.82 6.65
C LEU A 155 -1.20 2.59 5.85
N SER A 156 -1.00 2.61 4.52
CA SER A 156 -1.34 1.47 3.66
C SER A 156 -0.18 0.47 3.51
N LEU A 157 1.08 0.87 3.62
CA LEU A 157 2.22 -0.05 3.47
C LEU A 157 2.63 -0.74 4.78
N TRP A 158 2.36 -0.10 5.90
CA TRP A 158 2.57 -0.62 7.24
C TRP A 158 1.28 -0.49 8.03
N SER A 159 0.33 -1.39 7.77
CA SER A 159 -0.86 -1.56 8.57
C SER A 159 -0.43 -1.90 10.00
N THR A 160 -0.29 -0.87 10.85
CA THR A 160 0.44 -1.00 12.11
C THR A 160 -0.25 -1.99 13.03
N THR A 161 0.40 -3.14 13.24
CA THR A 161 -0.02 -4.23 14.15
C THR A 161 0.36 -3.95 15.62
N VAL A 162 0.86 -2.75 15.92
CA VAL A 162 1.36 -2.40 17.25
C VAL A 162 0.21 -2.39 18.26
N GLY A 163 0.13 -3.44 19.07
CA GLY A 163 -0.55 -3.40 20.36
C GLY A 163 -2.00 -3.88 20.43
N GLN A 164 -2.70 -4.18 19.31
CA GLN A 164 -4.13 -4.58 19.34
C GLN A 164 -4.57 -5.41 18.12
N VAL A 165 -5.59 -6.24 18.35
CA VAL A 165 -6.32 -7.11 17.40
C VAL A 165 -7.27 -6.30 16.50
N PRO A 166 -7.33 -6.60 15.19
CA PRO A 166 -6.66 -5.79 14.17
C PRO A 166 -7.07 -4.30 14.21
N LEU A 167 -6.07 -3.43 14.19
CA LEU A 167 -6.25 -2.00 13.93
C LEU A 167 -6.49 -1.78 12.43
N SER A 168 -7.68 -2.11 11.91
CA SER A 168 -7.92 -2.09 10.45
C SER A 168 -8.37 -0.71 9.95
N ILE A 169 -7.39 0.13 9.61
CA ILE A 169 -7.56 1.00 8.45
C ILE A 169 -7.45 0.07 7.25
N ASP A 170 -8.57 -0.16 6.57
CA ASP A 170 -8.64 -0.97 5.37
C ASP A 170 -7.74 -0.34 4.29
N SER A 171 -6.61 -0.98 4.03
CA SER A 171 -5.56 -0.42 3.19
C SER A 171 -5.94 -0.46 1.71
N TRP A 172 -6.79 -1.41 1.29
CA TRP A 172 -7.38 -1.39 -0.05
C TRP A 172 -8.28 -0.16 -0.23
N LEU A 173 -9.09 0.16 0.78
CA LEU A 173 -10.00 1.31 0.76
C LEU A 173 -9.21 2.63 0.79
N LEU A 174 -8.24 2.78 1.70
CA LEU A 174 -7.46 4.01 1.84
C LEU A 174 -6.63 4.30 0.59
N SER A 175 -5.88 3.31 0.09
CA SER A 175 -5.08 3.46 -1.13
C SER A 175 -5.97 3.72 -2.35
N GLY A 176 -7.12 3.04 -2.45
CA GLY A 176 -8.10 3.25 -3.50
C GLY A 176 -8.67 4.67 -3.51
N PHE A 177 -9.04 5.16 -2.33
CA PHE A 177 -9.52 6.53 -2.15
C PHE A 177 -8.47 7.58 -2.51
N ALA A 178 -7.22 7.40 -2.04
CA ALA A 178 -6.11 8.26 -2.39
C ALA A 178 -5.86 8.29 -3.92
N LEU A 179 -5.99 7.15 -4.61
CA LEU A 179 -5.89 7.09 -6.07
C LEU A 179 -7.01 7.87 -6.78
N GLN A 180 -8.25 7.86 -6.26
CA GLN A 180 -9.33 8.70 -6.81
C GLN A 180 -9.04 10.20 -6.63
N HIS A 181 -8.48 10.59 -5.48
CA HIS A 181 -8.09 11.97 -5.23
C HIS A 181 -6.91 12.42 -6.10
N CYS A 182 -5.98 11.52 -6.43
CA CYS A 182 -4.94 11.83 -7.40
C CYS A 182 -5.53 12.17 -8.77
N GLN A 183 -6.65 11.57 -9.18
CA GLN A 183 -7.28 11.88 -10.48
C GLN A 183 -7.94 13.26 -10.54
N SER A 184 -8.32 13.81 -9.39
CA SER A 184 -9.01 15.11 -9.28
C SER A 184 -8.11 16.22 -8.72
N SER A 185 -6.87 15.92 -8.35
CA SER A 185 -5.95 16.87 -7.73
C SER A 185 -5.01 17.50 -8.76
N PRO A 186 -4.85 18.84 -8.75
CA PRO A 186 -3.94 19.53 -9.67
C PRO A 186 -2.47 19.13 -9.47
N LEU A 187 -2.12 18.57 -8.30
CA LEU A 187 -0.78 18.04 -8.02
C LEU A 187 -0.40 16.94 -9.03
N PHE A 188 -1.38 16.18 -9.52
CA PHE A 188 -1.17 15.04 -10.40
C PHE A 188 -1.63 15.32 -11.83
N ASP A 189 -1.92 16.57 -12.20
CA ASP A 189 -2.34 16.93 -13.56
C ASP A 189 -1.35 16.42 -14.61
N ALA A 190 -0.06 16.59 -14.34
CA ALA A 190 0.98 16.07 -15.20
C ALA A 190 0.92 14.53 -15.28
N VAL A 191 0.69 13.79 -14.19
CA VAL A 191 0.47 12.32 -14.23
C VAL A 191 -0.77 11.98 -15.07
N ASN A 192 -1.82 12.78 -14.93
CA ASN A 192 -3.11 12.53 -15.56
C ASN A 192 -3.11 12.83 -17.06
N THR A 193 -2.36 13.83 -17.50
CA THR A 193 -2.34 14.37 -18.86
C THR A 193 -1.07 14.07 -19.66
N ALA A 194 -0.03 13.52 -19.02
CA ALA A 194 1.29 13.44 -19.64
C ALA A 194 1.33 12.72 -20.99
N ASN A 195 2.07 13.36 -21.90
CA ASN A 195 2.62 12.76 -23.09
C ASN A 195 3.91 12.01 -22.68
N PRO A 196 4.07 10.71 -23.00
CA PRO A 196 5.22 9.88 -22.59
C PRO A 196 6.61 10.34 -23.07
N HIS A 197 6.70 11.47 -23.79
CA HIS A 197 7.95 12.01 -24.34
C HIS A 197 8.39 13.35 -23.72
N ALA A 198 7.68 13.87 -22.71
CA ALA A 198 8.08 15.11 -22.05
C ALA A 198 9.21 14.87 -21.03
N GLN A 199 10.24 15.73 -21.01
CA GLN A 199 11.25 15.71 -19.95
C GLN A 199 10.59 15.98 -18.60
N LEU A 200 10.76 15.05 -17.66
CA LEU A 200 10.20 15.17 -16.31
C LEU A 200 11.08 16.10 -15.47
N THR A 201 10.49 17.18 -14.93
CA THR A 201 11.16 17.93 -13.86
C THR A 201 11.23 17.09 -12.58
N LYS A 202 12.09 17.46 -11.62
CA LYS A 202 12.18 16.75 -10.34
C LYS A 202 10.84 16.73 -9.58
N THR A 203 10.14 17.87 -9.48
CA THR A 203 8.82 17.94 -8.83
C THR A 203 7.78 17.07 -9.54
N THR A 204 7.81 17.07 -10.87
CA THR A 204 6.95 16.21 -11.69
C THR A 204 7.25 14.73 -11.38
N LEU A 205 8.51 14.32 -11.39
CA LEU A 205 8.90 12.95 -11.04
C LEU A 205 8.47 12.56 -9.62
N ASP A 206 8.58 13.48 -8.64
CA ASP A 206 8.16 13.22 -7.27
C ASP A 206 6.66 12.88 -7.19
N ASN A 207 5.79 13.63 -7.88
CA ASN A 207 4.36 13.32 -7.93
C ASN A 207 4.08 11.97 -8.62
N TRP A 208 4.87 11.59 -9.63
CA TRP A 208 4.80 10.25 -10.21
C TRP A 208 5.23 9.15 -9.24
N CYS A 209 6.23 9.42 -8.40
CA CYS A 209 6.70 8.45 -7.41
C CYS A 209 5.62 8.20 -6.34
N ILE A 210 4.97 9.26 -5.84
CA ILE A 210 3.81 9.13 -4.94
C ILE A 210 2.68 8.33 -5.59
N TRP A 211 2.35 8.63 -6.85
CA TRP A 211 1.37 7.87 -7.63
C TRP A 211 1.75 6.39 -7.74
N ASN A 212 3.01 6.08 -8.11
CA ASN A 212 3.50 4.72 -8.24
C ASN A 212 3.46 3.95 -6.91
N HIS A 213 3.84 4.58 -5.79
CA HIS A 213 3.78 3.97 -4.47
C HIS A 213 2.33 3.66 -4.06
N LEU A 214 1.38 4.56 -4.34
CA LEU A 214 -0.05 4.32 -4.12
C LEU A 214 -0.58 3.18 -5.00
N CYS A 215 -0.22 3.15 -6.29
CA CYS A 215 -0.60 2.06 -7.18
C CYS A 215 -0.04 0.72 -6.71
N LEU A 216 1.23 0.68 -6.29
CA LEU A 216 1.88 -0.52 -5.79
C LEU A 216 1.17 -1.02 -4.53
N SER A 217 0.97 -0.15 -3.55
CA SER A 217 0.24 -0.48 -2.32
C SER A 217 -1.15 -1.02 -2.65
N HIS A 218 -1.92 -0.32 -3.50
CA HIS A 218 -3.27 -0.73 -3.86
C HIS A 218 -3.31 -2.11 -4.54
N LEU A 219 -2.40 -2.38 -5.48
CA LEU A 219 -2.33 -3.67 -6.16
C LEU A 219 -1.88 -4.80 -5.23
N GLN A 220 -0.99 -4.54 -4.26
CA GLN A 220 -0.61 -5.52 -3.25
C GLN A 220 -1.85 -6.02 -2.49
N TYR A 221 -2.74 -5.12 -2.06
CA TYR A 221 -3.99 -5.50 -1.42
C TYR A 221 -5.01 -6.11 -2.39
N CYS A 222 -5.16 -5.60 -3.61
CA CYS A 222 -6.06 -6.23 -4.59
C CYS A 222 -5.72 -7.70 -4.81
N VAL A 223 -4.42 -8.01 -4.94
CA VAL A 223 -3.92 -9.38 -5.11
C VAL A 223 -4.07 -10.17 -3.82
N GLY A 224 -3.71 -9.60 -2.67
CA GLY A 224 -3.74 -10.30 -1.38
C GLY A 224 -5.15 -10.58 -0.86
N THR A 225 -6.13 -9.74 -1.21
CA THR A 225 -7.51 -9.82 -0.70
C THR A 225 -8.54 -10.16 -1.76
N SER A 226 -8.11 -10.46 -2.99
CA SER A 226 -8.97 -10.68 -4.17
C SER A 226 -9.97 -9.57 -4.48
N ARG A 227 -9.69 -8.35 -4.02
CA ARG A 227 -10.56 -7.20 -4.26
C ARG A 227 -10.28 -6.58 -5.62
N LYS A 228 -11.32 -5.99 -6.19
CA LYS A 228 -11.27 -5.31 -7.48
C LYS A 228 -10.32 -4.10 -7.41
N SER A 229 -9.40 -4.00 -8.36
CA SER A 229 -8.59 -2.79 -8.51
C SER A 229 -9.42 -1.59 -8.95
N MET A 230 -9.14 -0.44 -8.33
CA MET A 230 -9.65 0.89 -8.69
C MET A 230 -8.79 1.59 -9.74
N ILE A 231 -7.68 0.99 -10.15
CA ILE A 231 -6.81 1.50 -11.21
C ILE A 231 -7.42 1.11 -12.56
N HIS A 232 -7.45 2.01 -13.52
CA HIS A 232 -7.91 1.70 -14.87
C HIS A 232 -6.77 1.15 -15.74
N ALA A 233 -7.08 0.29 -16.72
CA ALA A 233 -6.06 -0.28 -17.60
C ALA A 233 -5.25 0.80 -18.35
N SER A 234 -5.89 1.92 -18.70
CA SER A 234 -5.22 3.08 -19.33
C SER A 234 -4.25 3.82 -18.40
N GLN A 235 -4.32 3.60 -17.08
CA GLN A 235 -3.43 4.21 -16.11
C GLN A 235 -2.16 3.38 -15.88
N ILE A 236 -2.17 2.09 -16.19
CA ILE A 236 -1.02 1.20 -16.01
C ILE A 236 0.22 1.69 -16.78
N PRO A 237 0.14 2.05 -18.08
CA PRO A 237 1.31 2.51 -18.83
C PRO A 237 1.97 3.75 -18.22
N LYS A 238 1.23 4.58 -17.46
CA LYS A 238 1.74 5.80 -16.84
C LYS A 238 2.80 5.53 -15.78
N CYS A 239 2.77 4.35 -15.16
CA CYS A 239 3.69 3.99 -14.09
C CYS A 239 5.11 3.71 -14.59
N ARG A 240 5.26 3.53 -15.91
CA ARG A 240 6.53 3.44 -16.62
C ARG A 240 7.13 4.79 -17.01
N ALA A 241 6.40 5.90 -16.86
CA ALA A 241 6.88 7.20 -17.34
C ALA A 241 8.18 7.67 -16.67
N ILE A 242 8.50 7.13 -15.48
CA ILE A 242 9.76 7.43 -14.79
C ILE A 242 10.97 6.68 -15.38
N VAL A 243 10.74 5.64 -16.18
CA VAL A 243 11.81 4.83 -16.79
C VAL A 243 12.52 5.66 -17.85
N GLY A 244 13.84 5.82 -17.68
CA GLY A 244 14.67 6.65 -18.56
C GLY A 244 14.75 8.13 -18.15
N SER A 245 14.18 8.52 -17.00
CA SER A 245 14.43 9.83 -16.41
C SER A 245 15.79 9.89 -15.73
N ASP A 246 16.56 10.95 -15.97
CA ASP A 246 17.84 11.23 -15.29
C ASP A 246 17.68 11.49 -13.77
N HIS A 247 16.43 11.72 -13.32
CA HIS A 247 16.10 11.92 -11.91
C HIS A 247 15.64 10.65 -11.19
N ALA A 248 15.40 9.56 -11.93
CA ALA A 248 15.02 8.28 -11.34
C ALA A 248 16.26 7.54 -10.82
N THR A 249 16.22 7.13 -9.55
CA THR A 249 17.27 6.27 -8.98
C THR A 249 16.85 4.80 -9.05
N ASN A 250 17.75 3.91 -8.63
CA ASN A 250 17.44 2.48 -8.50
C ASN A 250 16.16 2.22 -7.66
N TYR A 251 15.88 3.06 -6.67
CA TYR A 251 14.72 2.87 -5.80
C TYR A 251 13.40 3.07 -6.55
N GLU A 252 13.25 4.16 -7.28
CA GLU A 252 12.01 4.46 -8.02
C GLU A 252 11.80 3.43 -9.15
N LEU A 253 12.90 3.01 -9.81
CA LEU A 253 12.84 1.96 -10.84
C LEU A 253 12.36 0.62 -10.28
N ARG A 254 12.83 0.20 -9.09
CA ARG A 254 12.36 -1.03 -8.43
C ARG A 254 10.87 -0.99 -8.09
N MET A 255 10.35 0.17 -7.69
CA MET A 255 8.91 0.33 -7.43
C MET A 255 8.08 0.19 -8.70
N SER A 256 8.55 0.75 -9.82
CA SER A 256 7.92 0.58 -11.13
C SER A 256 7.92 -0.90 -11.57
N THR A 257 9.06 -1.59 -11.44
CA THR A 257 9.14 -3.03 -11.73
C THR A 257 8.20 -3.87 -10.86
N GLY A 258 8.19 -3.63 -9.54
CA GLY A 258 7.29 -4.36 -8.63
C GLY A 258 5.81 -4.13 -8.97
N LEU A 259 5.45 -2.96 -9.51
CA LEU A 259 4.11 -2.70 -10.01
C LEU A 259 3.80 -3.53 -11.26
N GLU A 260 4.72 -3.60 -12.23
CA GLU A 260 4.53 -4.38 -13.44
C GLU A 260 4.30 -5.86 -13.14
N GLU A 261 5.07 -6.43 -12.20
CA GLU A 261 4.86 -7.79 -11.70
C GLU A 261 3.45 -7.97 -11.12
N ARG A 262 2.96 -7.00 -10.33
CA ARG A 262 1.63 -7.03 -9.71
C ARG A 262 0.50 -6.89 -10.73
N VAL A 263 0.70 -6.10 -11.78
CA VAL A 263 -0.26 -5.97 -12.88
C VAL A 263 -0.38 -7.28 -13.64
N ALA A 264 0.75 -7.93 -13.94
CA ALA A 264 0.79 -9.17 -14.74
C ALA A 264 0.05 -10.35 -14.07
N ILE A 265 0.00 -10.36 -12.73
CA ILE A 265 -0.74 -11.40 -11.98
C ILE A 265 -2.19 -11.06 -11.69
N HIS A 266 -2.60 -9.80 -11.88
CA HIS A 266 -3.92 -9.37 -11.52
C HIS A 266 -4.93 -9.74 -12.63
N PRO A 267 -5.98 -10.52 -12.34
CA PRO A 267 -6.80 -11.17 -13.38
C PRO A 267 -7.57 -10.20 -14.29
N ARG A 268 -7.77 -8.94 -13.88
CA ARG A 268 -8.36 -7.90 -14.75
C ARG A 268 -7.45 -7.37 -15.84
N TYR A 269 -6.14 -7.40 -15.67
CA TYR A 269 -5.18 -6.84 -16.65
C TYR A 269 -4.52 -7.91 -17.50
N GLY A 270 -4.76 -9.18 -17.19
CA GLY A 270 -4.41 -10.34 -18.00
C GLY A 270 -2.99 -10.85 -17.77
N LEU A 271 -2.78 -12.09 -18.25
CA LEU A 271 -1.49 -12.77 -18.42
C LEU A 271 -0.96 -12.51 -19.85
N PRO A 272 -0.12 -11.51 -20.12
CA PRO A 272 0.92 -11.69 -21.12
C PRO A 272 2.01 -12.58 -20.49
N GLN A 273 2.73 -13.35 -21.31
CA GLN A 273 3.94 -14.06 -20.88
C GLN A 273 4.70 -13.19 -19.88
N ILE A 274 4.97 -13.74 -18.69
CA ILE A 274 5.82 -13.13 -17.68
C ILE A 274 7.22 -13.00 -18.30
N ASN A 275 7.39 -12.01 -19.18
CA ASN A 275 8.62 -11.78 -19.91
C ASN A 275 9.46 -10.89 -19.02
N ILE A 276 9.98 -11.51 -17.98
CA ILE A 276 10.88 -10.89 -17.02
C ILE A 276 12.26 -10.85 -17.64
N SER A 277 12.41 -10.07 -18.69
CA SER A 277 13.66 -10.04 -19.44
C SER A 277 14.55 -8.87 -19.07
N HIS A 278 14.16 -7.91 -18.22
CA HIS A 278 14.93 -6.66 -18.11
C HIS A 278 15.45 -6.20 -16.73
N PRO A 279 14.81 -6.43 -15.58
CA PRO A 279 15.39 -6.03 -14.28
C PRO A 279 15.95 -7.18 -13.44
N LEU A 280 15.51 -8.43 -13.68
CA LEU A 280 15.96 -9.61 -12.92
C LEU A 280 17.31 -10.17 -13.37
N THR A 281 17.87 -9.67 -14.48
CA THR A 281 19.16 -10.11 -15.04
C THR A 281 20.37 -9.35 -14.48
N GLN A 282 20.17 -8.39 -13.57
CA GLN A 282 21.26 -7.74 -12.84
C GLN A 282 21.25 -8.14 -11.35
N PRO A 283 21.81 -9.31 -11.01
CA PRO A 283 21.92 -9.78 -9.62
C PRO A 283 22.75 -8.87 -8.71
N GLU A 284 23.43 -7.85 -9.25
CA GLU A 284 24.28 -6.92 -8.50
C GLU A 284 23.55 -5.70 -7.94
N GLN A 285 22.23 -5.55 -8.18
CA GLN A 285 21.50 -4.40 -7.66
C GLN A 285 21.10 -4.61 -6.18
N PRO A 286 21.37 -3.64 -5.28
CA PRO A 286 20.96 -3.72 -3.89
C PRO A 286 19.46 -3.98 -3.76
N ARG A 287 19.10 -4.95 -2.93
CA ARG A 287 17.71 -5.25 -2.56
C ARG A 287 16.85 -5.82 -3.72
N ALA A 288 17.47 -6.42 -4.74
CA ALA A 288 16.79 -7.13 -5.82
C ALA A 288 16.04 -8.41 -5.35
N GLN A 289 16.41 -8.97 -4.19
CA GLN A 289 15.76 -10.15 -3.63
C GLN A 289 14.25 -9.98 -3.43
N PHE A 290 13.75 -8.76 -3.20
CA PHE A 290 12.31 -8.54 -2.98
C PHE A 290 11.52 -8.62 -4.28
N LEU A 291 12.14 -8.28 -5.42
CA LEU A 291 11.56 -8.52 -6.75
C LEU A 291 11.55 -10.02 -7.06
N LEU A 292 12.64 -10.73 -6.74
CA LEU A 292 12.69 -12.20 -6.84
C LEU A 292 11.59 -12.87 -5.99
N MET A 293 11.41 -12.41 -4.75
CA MET A 293 10.28 -12.88 -3.92
C MET A 293 8.94 -12.57 -4.60
N GLY A 294 8.79 -11.38 -5.19
CA GLY A 294 7.60 -10.95 -5.94
C GLY A 294 7.27 -11.91 -7.08
N PHE A 295 8.28 -12.25 -7.88
CA PHE A 295 8.23 -13.26 -8.92
C PHE A 295 7.80 -14.64 -8.40
N HIS A 296 8.41 -15.13 -7.33
CA HIS A 296 8.05 -16.44 -6.80
C HIS A 296 6.62 -16.45 -6.27
N PHE A 297 6.20 -15.37 -5.60
CA PHE A 297 4.85 -15.23 -5.07
C PHE A 297 3.80 -15.18 -6.20
N ALA A 298 4.09 -14.47 -7.29
CA ALA A 298 3.27 -14.46 -8.50
C ALA A 298 3.02 -15.88 -9.05
N HIS A 299 4.06 -16.71 -9.11
CA HIS A 299 3.94 -18.10 -9.55
C HIS A 299 3.12 -18.94 -8.58
N LEU A 300 3.29 -18.75 -7.26
CA LEU A 300 2.48 -19.46 -6.27
C LEU A 300 0.98 -19.20 -6.46
N LEU A 301 0.59 -17.96 -6.72
CA LEU A 301 -0.82 -17.61 -6.99
C LEU A 301 -1.34 -18.29 -8.27
N LEU A 302 -0.53 -18.31 -9.33
CA LEU A 302 -0.90 -18.97 -10.59
C LEU A 302 -1.02 -20.49 -10.42
N TYR A 303 -0.13 -21.10 -9.65
CA TYR A 303 -0.15 -22.53 -9.38
C TYR A 303 -1.30 -22.94 -8.46
N ASP A 304 -1.67 -22.13 -7.45
CA ASP A 304 -2.87 -22.35 -6.64
C ASP A 304 -4.13 -22.38 -7.52
N GLN A 305 -4.26 -21.44 -8.46
CA GLN A 305 -5.35 -21.46 -9.45
C GLN A 305 -5.31 -22.71 -10.33
N CYS A 306 -4.12 -23.13 -10.79
CA CYS A 306 -3.98 -24.34 -11.60
C CYS A 306 -4.38 -25.63 -10.86
N LEU A 307 -4.08 -25.73 -9.55
CA LEU A 307 -4.48 -26.88 -8.73
C LEU A 307 -6.01 -27.02 -8.68
N LYS A 308 -6.73 -25.90 -8.64
CA LYS A 308 -8.20 -25.87 -8.62
C LYS A 308 -8.84 -26.33 -9.93
N CYS A 309 -8.14 -26.24 -11.07
CA CYS A 309 -8.72 -26.45 -12.39
C CYS A 309 -8.39 -27.79 -13.10
N LYS A 310 -7.47 -28.66 -12.62
CA LYS A 310 -6.85 -29.71 -13.49
C LYS A 310 -6.73 -31.14 -12.91
N THR A 311 -6.38 -32.09 -13.80
CA THR A 311 -6.23 -33.56 -13.64
C THR A 311 -4.95 -34.03 -12.92
N ALA A 312 -4.90 -35.29 -12.47
CA ALA A 312 -3.88 -35.84 -11.55
C ALA A 312 -2.40 -35.66 -11.96
N ARG A 313 -2.02 -35.87 -13.23
CA ARG A 313 -0.61 -35.74 -13.67
C ARG A 313 -0.11 -34.29 -13.69
N ALA A 314 -1.00 -33.35 -14.01
CA ALA A 314 -0.68 -31.93 -13.91
C ALA A 314 -0.53 -31.51 -12.44
N ARG A 315 -1.28 -32.12 -11.51
CA ARG A 315 -1.19 -31.83 -10.08
C ARG A 315 0.18 -32.14 -9.49
N GLU A 316 0.80 -33.27 -9.85
CA GLU A 316 2.15 -33.61 -9.36
C GLU A 316 3.22 -32.57 -9.72
N SER A 317 3.26 -32.16 -11.00
CA SER A 317 4.18 -31.11 -11.45
C SER A 317 3.92 -29.77 -10.76
N VAL A 318 2.65 -29.43 -10.52
CA VAL A 318 2.27 -28.17 -9.88
C VAL A 318 2.63 -28.17 -8.40
N ILE A 319 2.40 -29.28 -7.68
CA ILE A 319 2.79 -29.42 -6.26
C ILE A 319 4.30 -29.23 -6.09
N SER A 320 5.10 -29.87 -6.94
CA SER A 320 6.56 -29.75 -6.88
C SER A 320 7.02 -28.30 -7.13
N GLU A 321 6.45 -27.62 -8.12
CA GLU A 321 6.75 -26.22 -8.38
C GLU A 321 6.31 -25.30 -7.23
N MET A 322 5.16 -25.56 -6.59
CA MET A 322 4.73 -24.79 -5.42
C MET A 322 5.69 -24.94 -4.24
N ILE A 323 6.17 -26.17 -3.94
CA ILE A 323 7.21 -26.37 -2.91
C ILE A 323 8.48 -25.62 -3.27
N ARG A 324 8.93 -25.68 -4.54
CA ARG A 324 10.13 -24.99 -5.02
C ARG A 324 10.02 -23.47 -4.84
N HIS A 325 8.92 -22.88 -5.28
CA HIS A 325 8.69 -21.44 -5.18
C HIS A 325 8.51 -20.98 -3.72
N SER A 326 7.78 -21.73 -2.89
CA SER A 326 7.63 -21.41 -1.47
C SER A 326 8.96 -21.46 -0.71
N THR A 327 9.75 -22.51 -0.95
CA THR A 327 11.08 -22.68 -0.34
C THR A 327 12.01 -21.56 -0.77
N ALA A 328 11.96 -21.14 -2.03
CA ALA A 328 12.76 -20.02 -2.53
C ALA A 328 12.42 -18.70 -1.82
N ILE A 329 11.14 -18.40 -1.59
CA ILE A 329 10.73 -17.19 -0.85
C ILE A 329 11.28 -17.21 0.58
N ILE A 330 11.12 -18.33 1.28
CA ILE A 330 11.57 -18.48 2.68
C ILE A 330 13.09 -18.33 2.78
N ARG A 331 13.84 -19.04 1.92
CA ARG A 331 15.30 -18.98 1.90
C ARG A 331 15.81 -17.59 1.53
N LEU A 332 15.27 -16.97 0.47
CA LEU A 332 15.62 -15.60 0.11
C LEU A 332 15.42 -14.63 1.29
N ALA A 333 14.32 -14.76 2.03
CA ALA A 333 14.05 -13.90 3.18
C ALA A 333 15.05 -14.10 4.33
N MET A 334 15.34 -15.35 4.69
CA MET A 334 16.24 -15.68 5.81
C MET A 334 17.72 -15.44 5.46
N ASP A 335 18.15 -15.82 4.26
CA ASP A 335 19.57 -15.77 3.84
C ASP A 335 20.03 -14.35 3.51
N THR A 336 19.11 -13.45 3.18
CA THR A 336 19.42 -12.04 2.84
C THR A 336 18.99 -11.04 3.93
N ALA A 337 18.68 -11.56 5.13
CA ALA A 337 18.27 -10.73 6.25
C ALA A 337 19.41 -9.80 6.70
N ASP A 338 19.07 -8.53 6.94
CA ASP A 338 19.97 -7.51 7.47
C ASP A 338 19.26 -6.64 8.52
N ASP A 339 19.96 -5.62 9.04
CA ASP A 339 19.40 -4.68 10.04
C ASP A 339 18.15 -3.95 9.53
N ARG A 340 17.97 -3.87 8.21
CA ARG A 340 16.80 -3.25 7.57
C ARG A 340 15.64 -4.22 7.41
N THR A 341 15.81 -5.51 7.68
CA THR A 341 14.74 -6.52 7.59
C THR A 341 13.53 -6.11 8.43
N ARG A 342 13.72 -5.53 9.62
CA ARG A 342 12.62 -5.07 10.50
C ARG A 342 11.87 -3.81 10.01
N HIS A 343 12.34 -3.20 8.91
CA HIS A 343 11.79 -1.96 8.36
C HIS A 343 11.06 -2.20 7.02
N LEU A 344 10.95 -3.46 6.60
CA LEU A 344 10.25 -3.81 5.36
C LEU A 344 8.75 -3.52 5.48
N THR A 345 8.08 -3.43 4.33
CA THR A 345 6.63 -3.32 4.24
C THR A 345 5.97 -4.61 4.70
N ASP A 346 4.75 -4.50 5.22
CA ASP A 346 4.03 -5.67 5.76
C ASP A 346 3.81 -6.75 4.68
N HIS A 347 3.68 -6.30 3.44
CA HIS A 347 3.56 -7.13 2.25
C HIS A 347 4.68 -8.17 2.09
N ILE A 348 5.93 -7.86 2.46
CA ILE A 348 7.01 -8.85 2.40
C ILE A 348 6.77 -10.00 3.38
N TYR A 349 6.35 -9.70 4.62
CA TYR A 349 6.01 -10.73 5.59
C TYR A 349 4.76 -11.50 5.20
N HIS A 350 3.80 -10.86 4.54
CA HIS A 350 2.65 -11.54 3.98
C HIS A 350 3.04 -12.58 2.92
N MET A 351 4.00 -12.26 2.04
CA MET A 351 4.50 -13.22 1.03
C MET A 351 5.21 -14.41 1.67
N ILE A 352 6.05 -14.16 2.69
CA ILE A 352 6.74 -15.20 3.46
C ILE A 352 5.71 -16.11 4.14
N THR A 353 4.70 -15.51 4.77
CA THR A 353 3.64 -16.23 5.48
C THR A 353 2.82 -17.09 4.54
N PHE A 354 2.43 -16.54 3.40
CA PHE A 354 1.70 -17.29 2.38
C PHE A 354 2.52 -18.50 1.88
N ALA A 355 3.80 -18.31 1.58
CA ALA A 355 4.70 -19.39 1.16
C ALA A 355 4.79 -20.52 2.21
N ALA A 356 4.92 -20.15 3.49
CA ALA A 356 4.97 -21.10 4.60
C ALA A 356 3.67 -21.89 4.75
N ILE A 357 2.53 -21.20 4.71
CA ILE A 357 1.20 -21.84 4.79
C ILE A 357 0.98 -22.81 3.62
N ILE A 358 1.42 -22.45 2.40
CA ILE A 358 1.37 -23.35 1.24
C ILE A 358 2.14 -24.64 1.53
N ILE A 359 3.37 -24.56 2.06
CA ILE A 359 4.14 -25.77 2.41
C ILE A 359 3.40 -26.61 3.45
N CYS A 360 2.94 -26.01 4.57
CA CYS A 360 2.22 -26.74 5.61
C CYS A 360 1.00 -27.50 5.07
N ARG A 361 0.27 -26.88 4.14
CA ARG A 361 -0.90 -27.47 3.51
C ARG A 361 -0.55 -28.60 2.55
N LEU A 362 0.47 -28.41 1.72
CA LEU A 362 0.92 -29.43 0.79
C LEU A 362 1.45 -30.65 1.55
N LEU A 363 2.21 -30.44 2.63
CA LEU A 363 2.67 -31.50 3.53
C LEU A 363 1.50 -32.32 4.10
N ASN A 364 0.42 -31.66 4.54
CA ASN A 364 -0.75 -32.35 5.09
C ASN A 364 -1.61 -33.04 4.01
N ALA A 365 -1.85 -32.39 2.87
CA ALA A 365 -2.77 -32.89 1.85
C ALA A 365 -2.14 -33.96 0.93
N TYR A 366 -0.81 -33.95 0.75
CA TYR A 366 -0.10 -34.76 -0.22
C TYR A 366 1.09 -35.53 0.39
N GLU A 367 1.05 -35.83 1.68
CA GLU A 367 2.15 -36.46 2.43
C GLU A 367 2.75 -37.69 1.74
N GLN A 368 1.90 -38.63 1.31
CA GLN A 368 2.33 -39.89 0.67
C GLN A 368 3.04 -39.68 -0.67
N GLN A 369 2.67 -38.63 -1.40
CA GLN A 369 3.28 -38.28 -2.67
C GLN A 369 4.59 -37.53 -2.44
N LEU A 370 4.59 -36.58 -1.51
CA LEU A 370 5.76 -35.76 -1.21
C LEU A 370 6.88 -36.59 -0.58
N SER A 371 6.57 -37.61 0.23
CA SER A 371 7.59 -38.48 0.84
C SER A 371 8.42 -39.29 -0.16
N GLN A 372 7.96 -39.39 -1.41
CA GLN A 372 8.70 -40.05 -2.49
C GLN A 372 9.73 -39.13 -3.16
N ILE A 373 9.56 -37.82 -3.02
CA ILE A 373 10.34 -36.80 -3.75
C ILE A 373 11.18 -35.95 -2.79
N TYR A 374 10.65 -35.67 -1.59
CA TYR A 374 11.22 -34.75 -0.62
C TYR A 374 11.43 -35.43 0.74
N HIS A 375 12.47 -35.00 1.46
CA HIS A 375 12.63 -35.28 2.87
C HIS A 375 11.69 -34.35 3.66
N LEU A 376 10.56 -34.90 4.14
CA LEU A 376 9.53 -34.10 4.81
C LEU A 376 10.06 -33.39 6.07
N ASP A 377 10.99 -34.03 6.79
CA ASP A 377 11.65 -33.48 7.97
C ASP A 377 12.42 -32.18 7.67
N GLU A 378 12.98 -32.03 6.46
CA GLU A 378 13.68 -30.81 6.06
C GLU A 378 12.69 -29.65 5.84
N LEU A 379 11.52 -29.94 5.26
CA LEU A 379 10.47 -28.95 5.06
C LEU A 379 9.85 -28.52 6.39
N ASP A 380 9.58 -29.47 7.29
CA ASP A 380 9.12 -29.18 8.64
C ASP A 380 10.17 -28.34 9.41
N SER A 381 11.45 -28.71 9.34
CA SER A 381 12.55 -27.96 9.96
C SER A 381 12.70 -26.55 9.39
N LEU A 382 12.48 -26.36 8.09
CA LEU A 382 12.50 -25.05 7.45
C LEU A 382 11.39 -24.15 7.99
N ILE A 383 10.17 -24.68 8.16
CA ILE A 383 9.04 -23.93 8.72
C ILE A 383 9.31 -23.54 10.17
N LEU A 384 9.81 -24.46 10.99
CA LEU A 384 10.16 -24.16 12.38
C LEU A 384 11.27 -23.11 12.49
N SER A 385 12.30 -23.22 11.63
CA SER A 385 13.38 -22.24 11.56
C SER A 385 12.87 -20.86 11.14
N LEU A 386 11.94 -20.81 10.18
CA LEU A 386 11.28 -19.58 9.76
C LEU A 386 10.48 -18.95 10.91
N VAL A 387 9.67 -19.73 11.63
CA VAL A 387 8.87 -19.24 12.77
C VAL A 387 9.78 -18.61 13.82
N ASN A 388 10.84 -19.32 14.21
CA ASN A 388 11.81 -18.82 15.17
C ASN A 388 12.49 -17.53 14.66
N TRP A 389 12.94 -17.50 13.41
CA TRP A 389 13.53 -16.31 12.80
C TRP A 389 12.56 -15.12 12.77
N MET A 390 11.30 -15.31 12.37
CA MET A 390 10.31 -14.23 12.35
C MET A 390 10.06 -13.62 13.74
N GLN A 391 10.13 -14.44 14.79
CA GLN A 391 10.01 -13.98 16.18
C GLN A 391 11.22 -13.17 16.68
N THR A 392 12.37 -13.26 16.00
CA THR A 392 13.53 -12.39 16.30
C THR A 392 13.41 -10.98 15.69
N ILE A 393 12.43 -10.74 14.82
CA ILE A 393 12.32 -9.49 14.07
C ILE A 393 11.44 -8.48 14.82
N GLY A 394 12.08 -7.48 15.42
CA GLY A 394 11.40 -6.35 16.05
C GLY A 394 10.79 -6.70 17.42
N LEU A 395 9.82 -5.89 17.84
CA LEU A 395 9.07 -6.12 19.09
C LEU A 395 7.99 -7.19 18.88
N PRO A 396 7.42 -7.78 19.96
CA PRO A 396 6.33 -8.77 19.84
C PRO A 396 5.11 -8.30 19.06
N CYS A 397 4.90 -6.98 18.99
CA CYS A 397 3.82 -6.33 18.27
C CYS A 397 4.12 -6.08 16.78
N HIS A 398 5.29 -6.49 16.30
CA HIS A 398 5.70 -6.35 14.91
C HIS A 398 5.01 -7.41 14.02
N ALA A 399 4.72 -7.06 12.76
CA ALA A 399 4.01 -7.94 11.82
C ALA A 399 4.68 -9.32 11.68
N ALA A 400 6.01 -9.38 11.62
CA ALA A 400 6.74 -10.64 11.56
C ALA A 400 6.48 -11.55 12.78
N HIS A 401 6.46 -11.01 13.99
CA HIS A 401 6.23 -11.81 15.19
C HIS A 401 4.80 -12.38 15.19
N THR A 402 3.81 -11.55 14.89
CA THR A 402 2.41 -11.96 14.76
C THR A 402 2.23 -13.04 13.70
N LEU A 403 2.75 -12.82 12.49
CA LEU A 403 2.62 -13.76 11.38
C LEU A 403 3.42 -15.05 11.61
N GLY A 404 4.57 -14.97 12.30
CA GLY A 404 5.32 -16.14 12.74
C GLY A 404 4.51 -17.02 13.69
N HIS A 405 3.75 -16.40 14.62
CA HIS A 405 2.82 -17.13 15.48
C HIS A 405 1.71 -17.83 14.69
N VAL A 406 1.12 -17.14 13.70
CA VAL A 406 0.11 -17.72 12.79
C VAL A 406 0.67 -18.95 12.09
N ILE A 407 1.86 -18.87 11.50
CA ILE A 407 2.52 -19.98 10.81
C ILE A 407 2.74 -21.15 11.79
N GLY A 408 3.26 -20.87 13.00
CA GLY A 408 3.49 -21.89 14.02
C GLY A 408 2.22 -22.62 14.43
N LYS A 409 1.10 -21.90 14.63
CA LYS A 409 -0.21 -22.48 14.95
C LYS A 409 -0.77 -23.31 13.79
N VAL A 410 -0.65 -22.83 12.56
CA VAL A 410 -1.07 -23.58 11.36
C VAL A 410 -0.24 -24.85 11.18
N HIS A 411 1.08 -24.76 11.37
CA HIS A 411 1.99 -25.91 11.30
C HIS A 411 1.65 -26.94 12.38
N GLN A 412 1.48 -26.53 13.64
CA GLN A 412 1.08 -27.42 14.74
C GLN A 412 -0.26 -28.12 14.45
N LYS A 413 -1.23 -27.39 13.90
CA LYS A 413 -2.56 -27.95 13.56
C LYS A 413 -2.48 -28.98 12.44
N LEU A 414 -1.68 -28.73 11.41
CA LEU A 414 -1.57 -29.57 10.22
C LEU A 414 -0.52 -30.69 10.34
N ARG A 415 0.42 -30.58 11.29
CA ARG A 415 1.54 -31.52 11.52
C ARG A 415 1.69 -31.85 13.03
N PRO A 416 0.64 -32.36 13.71
CA PRO A 416 0.65 -32.54 15.17
C PRO A 416 1.71 -33.54 15.66
N ALA A 417 2.12 -34.51 14.84
CA ALA A 417 3.14 -35.50 15.19
C ALA A 417 4.56 -34.92 15.27
N VAL A 418 4.80 -33.77 14.62
CA VAL A 418 6.13 -33.13 14.54
C VAL A 418 6.35 -32.18 15.72
N VAL A 419 5.30 -31.51 16.19
CA VAL A 419 5.38 -30.53 17.27
C VAL A 419 5.11 -31.21 18.62
N THR A 420 6.16 -31.78 19.22
CA THR A 420 6.09 -32.47 20.53
C THR A 420 6.18 -31.53 21.74
N GLN A 421 6.50 -30.24 21.54
CA GLN A 421 6.51 -29.22 22.60
C GLN A 421 5.50 -28.10 22.30
N PRO A 422 4.66 -27.70 23.27
CA PRO A 422 3.82 -26.53 23.11
C PRO A 422 4.69 -25.28 22.94
N LEU A 423 4.53 -24.58 21.81
CA LEU A 423 5.04 -23.21 21.62
C LEU A 423 4.56 -22.36 22.79
N ALA A 424 5.49 -21.81 23.60
CA ALA A 424 5.24 -21.11 24.86
C ALA A 424 3.93 -20.28 24.86
N THR A 425 2.91 -20.78 25.55
CA THR A 425 1.51 -20.41 25.30
C THR A 425 0.99 -19.26 26.17
N GLU A 426 1.65 -18.89 27.27
CA GLU A 426 0.92 -18.20 28.35
C GLU A 426 0.77 -16.66 28.22
N GLN A 427 1.53 -15.98 27.37
CA GLN A 427 1.35 -14.53 27.15
C GLN A 427 0.60 -14.19 25.85
N SER A 428 0.49 -15.15 24.92
CA SER A 428 -0.07 -14.92 23.58
C SER A 428 -1.59 -15.14 23.51
N GLU A 429 -2.18 -16.01 24.35
CA GLU A 429 -3.65 -16.23 24.37
C GLU A 429 -4.44 -15.00 24.85
N VAL A 430 -3.80 -14.14 25.66
CA VAL A 430 -4.39 -12.84 26.07
C VAL A 430 -4.34 -11.82 24.92
N PHE A 431 -3.40 -11.97 23.99
CA PHE A 431 -3.15 -11.03 22.88
C PHE A 431 -3.89 -11.42 21.60
N PHE A 432 -4.03 -12.72 21.36
CA PHE A 432 -4.78 -13.31 20.26
C PHE A 432 -5.95 -14.08 20.87
N GLY A 433 -7.05 -13.40 21.16
CA GLY A 433 -8.36 -14.03 21.38
C GLY A 433 -8.68 -15.19 20.42
N HIS A 434 -9.71 -15.96 20.80
CA HIS A 434 -9.93 -17.33 20.35
C HIS A 434 -10.10 -17.61 18.84
N ASP A 435 -10.18 -16.60 17.96
CA ASP A 435 -10.57 -16.81 16.55
C ASP A 435 -9.61 -16.21 15.52
N LEU A 436 -8.55 -16.96 15.17
CA LEU A 436 -7.53 -16.64 14.15
C LEU A 436 -8.09 -16.15 12.79
N ALA A 437 -9.31 -16.54 12.42
CA ALA A 437 -9.97 -16.11 11.17
C ALA A 437 -10.40 -14.63 11.22
N SER A 438 -10.70 -14.11 12.41
CA SER A 438 -11.08 -12.71 12.62
C SER A 438 -9.89 -11.72 12.56
N TYR A 439 -8.64 -12.23 12.60
CA TYR A 439 -7.42 -11.40 12.64
C TYR A 439 -6.95 -10.96 11.26
N PHE A 440 -7.22 -11.77 10.23
CA PHE A 440 -6.82 -11.50 8.85
C PHE A 440 -7.93 -11.82 7.86
N PRO A 441 -9.15 -11.26 8.03
CA PRO A 441 -10.27 -11.54 7.12
C PRO A 441 -9.92 -11.16 5.68
N GLU A 442 -9.04 -10.16 5.51
CA GLU A 442 -8.56 -9.66 4.23
C GLU A 442 -7.53 -10.59 3.55
N PHE A 443 -6.64 -11.24 4.31
CA PHE A 443 -5.52 -12.00 3.74
C PHE A 443 -5.74 -13.51 3.74
N LEU A 444 -6.57 -14.01 4.66
CA LEU A 444 -6.91 -15.41 4.75
C LEU A 444 -8.25 -15.72 4.08
N GLY A 445 -9.13 -14.73 3.81
CA GLY A 445 -10.34 -14.91 3.01
C GLY A 445 -11.16 -16.15 3.39
N VAL A 446 -11.13 -16.52 4.67
CA VAL A 446 -11.59 -17.85 5.09
C VAL A 446 -13.08 -17.77 5.35
N GLU A 447 -13.89 -18.11 4.36
CA GLU A 447 -15.08 -18.87 4.69
C GLU A 447 -14.59 -20.25 5.11
N THR A 448 -14.67 -20.55 6.41
CA THR A 448 -14.43 -21.90 6.90
C THR A 448 -15.50 -22.77 6.27
N THR A 449 -15.15 -23.49 5.20
CA THR A 449 -15.98 -24.61 4.79
C THR A 449 -15.95 -25.60 5.94
N GLU A 450 -17.10 -26.16 6.32
CA GLU A 450 -17.25 -27.10 7.44
C GLU A 450 -16.32 -28.32 7.31
N ASP A 451 -15.78 -28.55 6.11
CA ASP A 451 -14.86 -29.64 5.75
C ASP A 451 -13.38 -29.35 6.06
N GLY A 452 -13.03 -28.20 6.63
CA GLY A 452 -11.65 -27.84 6.96
C GLY A 452 -10.77 -27.52 5.74
N ASN A 453 -11.39 -27.34 4.57
CA ASN A 453 -10.71 -26.90 3.36
C ASN A 453 -10.64 -25.36 3.34
N TRP A 454 -9.45 -24.81 3.58
CA TRP A 454 -9.21 -23.38 3.54
C TRP A 454 -9.08 -22.96 2.07
N ASP A 455 -10.08 -22.35 1.44
CA ASP A 455 -9.85 -21.80 0.09
C ASP A 455 -9.04 -20.51 0.22
N LEU A 456 -7.76 -20.52 -0.21
CA LEU A 456 -6.83 -19.38 -0.03
C LEU A 456 -7.25 -18.11 -0.78
N MET A 457 -8.14 -18.27 -1.75
CA MET A 457 -8.61 -17.20 -2.61
C MET A 457 -10.07 -17.47 -2.92
N PRO A 458 -10.98 -16.47 -2.78
CA PRO A 458 -12.31 -16.52 -3.38
C PRO A 458 -12.21 -16.98 -4.84
N SER A 459 -13.23 -17.68 -5.31
CA SER A 459 -13.32 -18.08 -6.71
C SER A 459 -13.14 -16.84 -7.60
N TRP A 460 -11.96 -16.72 -8.22
CA TRP A 460 -11.71 -15.75 -9.27
C TRP A 460 -12.63 -16.14 -10.41
N GLY A 461 -13.86 -15.62 -10.40
CA GLY A 461 -14.81 -15.76 -11.47
C GLY A 461 -14.21 -15.10 -12.70
N PHE A 462 -13.51 -15.88 -13.52
CA PHE A 462 -13.28 -15.52 -14.90
C PHE A 462 -14.67 -15.53 -15.52
N SER A 463 -15.29 -14.37 -15.62
CA SER A 463 -16.34 -14.19 -16.60
C SER A 463 -15.69 -14.51 -17.94
N SER A 464 -16.04 -15.66 -18.52
CA SER A 464 -15.68 -15.98 -19.89
C SER A 464 -15.95 -14.74 -20.75
N PRO A 465 -15.04 -14.35 -21.65
CA PRO A 465 -15.38 -13.30 -22.60
C PRO A 465 -16.63 -13.75 -23.38
N PRO A 466 -17.54 -12.82 -23.74
CA PRO A 466 -18.70 -13.14 -24.56
C PRO A 466 -18.32 -13.74 -25.92
#